data_AF-A0A660Y8W0-F1
#
_entry.id   AF-A0A660Y8W0-F1
#
_cell.length_a   1.000
_cell.length_b   1.000
_cell.length_c   1.000
_cell.angle_alpha   90.00
_cell.angle_beta   90.00
_cell.angle_gamma   90.00
#
_symmetry.space_group_name_H-M   'P 1'
#
loop_
_entity.id
_entity.type
_entity.pdbx_description
1 polymer ?
#
loop_
_entity_poly.entity_id
_entity_poly.type
_entity_poly.pdbx_seq_one_letter_code
_entity_poly.pdbx_strand_id
1 'polypeptide(L)' 'MLIDIHVHIARNHSAPGSGGRYYPTPEEMLGFMDEAGIDMAVVMAR' A
#
# COMPACT_ATOMS: atom_id res chain seq x y z
N MET A 1 -3.63 16.17 -8.46
CA MET A 1 -3.57 15.91 -7.02
C MET A 1 -4.66 14.94 -6.62
N LEU A 2 -4.38 13.66 -6.78
CA LEU A 2 -5.20 12.53 -6.38
C LEU A 2 -4.68 11.99 -5.05
N ILE A 3 -5.58 11.79 -4.09
CA ILE A 3 -5.24 11.31 -2.75
C ILE A 3 -6.02 10.04 -2.47
N ASP A 4 -5.31 8.96 -2.17
CA ASP A 4 -5.92 7.73 -1.66
C ASP A 4 -6.00 7.81 -0.12
N ILE A 5 -7.21 7.79 0.40
CA ILE A 5 -7.46 7.97 1.84
C ILE A 5 -7.40 6.66 2.63
N HIS A 6 -7.23 5.51 1.97
CA HIS A 6 -7.25 4.22 2.65
C HIS A 6 -6.31 3.21 1.97
N VAL A 7 -5.07 3.17 2.44
CA VAL A 7 -4.11 2.14 2.02
C VAL A 7 -3.54 1.35 3.20
N HIS A 8 -3.18 0.10 2.94
CA HIS A 8 -2.50 -0.76 3.90
C HIS A 8 -1.17 -1.21 3.29
N ILE A 9 -0.09 -1.03 4.05
CA ILE A 9 1.26 -1.46 3.68
C ILE A 9 1.86 -2.31 4.81
N ALA A 10 2.86 -3.12 4.49
CA ALA A 10 3.63 -3.86 5.48
C ALA A 10 5.13 -3.61 5.27
N ARG A 11 5.92 -3.59 6.35
CA ARG A 11 7.39 -3.44 6.22
C ARG A 11 8.05 -4.62 5.50
N ASN A 12 7.43 -5.79 5.56
CA ASN A 12 7.89 -7.02 4.96
C ASN A 12 6.71 -7.97 4.71
N HIS A 13 6.89 -8.97 3.86
CA HIS A 13 5.88 -10.01 3.60
C HIS A 13 5.94 -11.13 4.65
N SER A 14 5.93 -10.77 5.94
CA SER A 14 6.17 -11.72 7.03
C SER A 14 5.03 -12.74 7.22
N ALA A 15 3.79 -12.39 6.90
CA ALA A 15 2.67 -13.33 6.88
C ALA A 15 1.59 -12.90 5.88
N PRO A 16 0.99 -13.84 5.13
CA PRO A 16 -0.16 -13.54 4.30
C PRO A 16 -1.35 -13.20 5.20
N GLY A 17 -2.07 -12.14 4.83
CA GLY A 17 -3.37 -11.83 5.42
C GLY A 17 -4.43 -12.85 5.05
N SER A 18 -5.66 -12.61 5.51
CA SER A 18 -6.82 -13.43 5.16
C SER A 18 -6.95 -13.57 3.63
N GLY A 19 -6.91 -14.80 3.14
CA GLY A 19 -6.99 -15.10 1.70
C GLY A 19 -5.64 -15.22 0.98
N GLY A 20 -4.52 -15.35 1.70
CA GLY A 20 -3.21 -15.62 1.09
C GLY A 20 -2.55 -14.39 0.46
N ARG A 21 -3.12 -13.20 0.65
CA ARG A 21 -2.62 -11.95 0.08
C ARG A 21 -1.67 -11.25 1.04
N TYR A 22 -0.65 -10.60 0.49
CA TYR A 22 0.25 -9.74 1.26
C TYR A 22 -0.14 -8.28 1.04
N TYR A 23 0.10 -7.45 2.04
CA TYR A 23 0.14 -6.01 1.82
C TYR A 23 1.44 -5.66 1.10
N PRO A 24 1.43 -4.67 0.21
CA PRO A 24 2.64 -4.21 -0.45
C PRO A 24 3.63 -3.63 0.56
N THR A 25 4.90 -3.75 0.22
CA THR A 25 5.98 -2.97 0.82
C THR A 25 5.85 -1.48 0.48
N PRO A 26 6.51 -0.58 1.24
CA PRO A 26 6.55 0.84 0.88
C PRO A 26 7.02 1.08 -0.56
N GLU A 27 8.04 0.35 -1.02
CA GLU A 27 8.61 0.49 -2.35
C GLU A 27 7.65 0.03 -3.45
N GLU A 28 6.97 -1.10 -3.27
CA GLU A 28 5.93 -1.55 -4.20
C GLU A 28 4.75 -0.59 -4.23
N MET A 29 4.36 -0.05 -3.08
CA MET A 29 3.27 0.92 -2.98
C MET A 29 3.58 2.20 -3.77
N LEU A 30 4.82 2.70 -3.73
CA LEU A 30 5.24 3.84 -4.54
C LEU A 30 5.11 3.56 -6.04
N GLY A 31 5.50 2.36 -6.49
CA GLY A 31 5.31 1.95 -7.88
C GLY A 31 3.84 1.96 -8.30
N PHE A 32 2.95 1.44 -7.45
CA PHE A 32 1.50 1.48 -7.71
C PHE A 32 0.94 2.90 -7.71
N MET A 33 1.44 3.79 -6.84
CA MET A 33 1.04 5.18 -6.80
C MET A 33 1.44 5.91 -8.09
N ASP A 34 2.66 5.69 -8.58
CA ASP A 34 3.15 6.28 -9.83
C ASP A 34 2.33 5.81 -11.04
N GLU A 35 2.05 4.51 -11.14
CA GLU A 35 1.24 3.93 -12.23
C GLU A 35 -0.22 4.43 -12.21
N ALA A 36 -0.78 4.64 -11.02
CA ALA A 36 -2.15 5.11 -10.83
C ALA A 36 -2.29 6.65 -10.86
N GLY A 37 -1.18 7.39 -10.86
CA GLY A 37 -1.18 8.85 -10.75
C GLY A 37 -1.70 9.37 -9.40
N ILE A 38 -1.38 8.66 -8.31
CA ILE A 38 -1.74 9.03 -6.93
C ILE A 38 -0.60 9.86 -6.33
N ASP A 39 -0.89 11.09 -5.96
CA ASP A 39 0.10 12.03 -5.42
C ASP A 39 0.35 11.85 -3.91
N MET A 40 -0.64 11.32 -3.19
CA MET A 40 -0.57 11.12 -1.74
C MET A 40 -1.44 9.95 -1.30
N ALA A 41 -0.99 9.21 -0.28
CA ALA A 41 -1.77 8.14 0.32
C ALA A 41 -1.76 8.23 1.85
N VAL A 42 -2.89 7.96 2.48
CA VAL A 42 -3.02 7.84 3.95
C VAL A 42 -2.89 6.37 4.33
N VAL A 43 -1.77 6.04 4.97
CA VAL A 43 -1.50 4.70 5.47
C VAL A 43 -2.28 4.46 6.76
N MET A 44 -3.11 3.42 6.75
CA MET A 44 -3.88 3.04 7.93
C MET A 44 -3.00 2.34 8.97
N ALA A 45 -2.98 2.91 10.18
CA ALA A 45 -2.41 2.24 11.35
C ALA A 45 -3.28 1.03 11.73
N ARG A 46 -2.63 -0.08 12.07
CA ARG A 46 -3.24 -1.27 12.65
C ARG A 46 -2.74 -1.47 14.07
#